data_AF-A0A7R8ZE63-F1
#
_entry.id   AF-A0A7R8ZE63-F1
#
_cell.length_a   1.000
_cell.length_b   1.000
_cell.length_c   1.000
_cell.angle_alpha   90.00
_cell.angle_beta   90.00
_cell.angle_gamma   90.00
#
_symmetry.space_group_name_H-M   'P 1'
#
loop_
_entity.id
_entity.type
_entity.pdbx_description
1 polymer ?
#
loop_
_entity_poly.entity_id
_entity_poly.type
_entity_poly.pdbx_seq_one_letter_code
_entity_poly.pdbx_strand_id
1 'polypeptide(L)'
;MQKISLPPDVLDDYPRYSLYAYGEGQHTEKLRKMSFSGIPVLFIPGNSGSYKQVRSLASVSLRKAIGAHAPYHFDYFSVDLNDEYSALFGGVLK
;
A
#
# COMPACT_ATOMS: atom_id res chain seq x y z
N MET A 1 7.90 5.84 -1.20
CA MET A 1 7.24 4.73 -0.48
C MET A 1 7.82 4.70 0.91
N GLN A 2 6.95 4.67 1.91
CA GLN A 2 7.32 4.65 3.32
C GLN A 2 6.88 3.31 3.91
N LYS A 3 7.80 2.57 4.55
CA LYS A 3 7.41 1.36 5.29
C LYS A 3 6.63 1.78 6.53
N ILE A 4 5.52 1.10 6.77
CA ILE A 4 4.68 1.31 7.95
C ILE A 4 5.19 0.40 9.07
N SER A 5 5.38 0.96 10.26
CA SER A 5 5.65 0.15 11.45
C SER A 5 4.36 -0.54 11.86
N LEU A 6 4.38 -1.87 11.89
CA LEU A 6 3.27 -2.68 12.35
C LEU A 6 3.43 -3.00 13.85
N PRO A 7 2.32 -3.29 14.55
CA PRO A 7 2.36 -3.81 15.90
C PRO A 7 3.21 -5.09 16.02
N PRO A 8 3.91 -5.32 17.15
CA PRO A 8 4.78 -6.49 17.33
C PRO A 8 4.07 -7.84 17.12
N ASP A 9 2.84 -7.98 17.60
CA ASP A 9 1.99 -9.16 17.42
C ASP A 9 1.77 -9.50 15.94
N VAL A 10 1.54 -8.48 15.11
CA VAL A 10 1.39 -8.66 13.66
C VAL A 10 2.72 -9.06 13.01
N LEU A 11 3.83 -8.51 13.48
CA LEU A 11 5.16 -8.85 12.97
C LEU A 11 5.58 -10.27 13.38
N ASP A 12 5.17 -10.74 14.54
CA ASP A 12 5.43 -12.10 15.02
C ASP A 12 4.62 -13.14 14.23
N ASP A 13 3.35 -12.85 13.95
CA ASP A 13 2.48 -13.73 13.15
C ASP A 13 2.86 -13.70 11.65
N TYR A 14 3.30 -12.55 11.14
CA TYR A 14 3.55 -12.33 9.70
C TYR A 14 4.93 -11.70 9.42
N PRO A 15 6.05 -12.32 9.84
CA PRO A 15 7.38 -11.71 9.78
C PRO A 15 7.90 -11.49 8.35
N ARG A 16 7.33 -12.19 7.37
CA ARG A 16 7.71 -12.11 5.96
C ARG A 16 6.98 -11.01 5.21
N TYR A 17 5.91 -10.44 5.77
CA TYR A 17 5.12 -9.44 5.09
C TYR A 17 5.48 -8.04 5.58
N SER A 18 5.33 -7.05 4.71
CA SER A 18 5.57 -5.66 5.06
C SER A 18 4.53 -4.76 4.42
N LEU A 19 4.03 -3.79 5.20
CA LEU A 19 3.08 -2.80 4.73
C LEU A 19 3.81 -1.51 4.37
N TYR A 20 3.44 -0.92 3.24
CA TYR A 20 3.98 0.34 2.76
C TYR A 20 2.86 1.32 2.44
N ALA A 21 3.12 2.61 2.66
CA ALA A 21 2.29 3.69 2.15
C ALA A 21 3.01 4.46 1.04
N TYR A 22 2.23 4.96 0.09
CA TYR A 22 2.70 5.79 -1.01
C TYR A 22 1.98 7.14 -1.02
N GLY A 23 2.78 8.19 -1.23
CA GLY A 23 2.32 9.55 -1.41
C GLY A 23 3.39 10.33 -2.16
N GLU A 24 2.95 11.33 -2.92
CA GLU A 24 3.81 12.22 -3.71
C GLU A 24 3.35 13.68 -3.57
N GLY A 25 4.22 14.63 -3.90
CA GLY A 25 3.93 16.06 -3.78
C GLY A 25 3.58 16.47 -2.35
N GLN A 26 2.51 17.25 -2.17
CA GLN A 26 2.07 17.76 -0.87
C GLN A 26 1.68 16.66 0.14
N HIS A 27 1.39 15.45 -0.33
CA HIS A 27 1.06 14.31 0.53
C HIS A 27 2.31 13.65 1.15
N THR A 28 3.51 14.01 0.71
CA THR A 28 4.78 13.46 1.22
C THR A 28 4.99 13.80 2.70
N GLU A 29 4.64 15.01 3.13
CA GLU A 29 4.78 15.43 4.53
C GLU A 29 3.77 14.73 5.44
N LYS A 30 2.54 14.54 4.95
CA LYS A 30 1.51 13.74 5.67
C LYS A 30 1.94 12.28 5.80
N LEU A 31 2.50 11.71 4.74
CA LEU A 31 3.05 10.35 4.71
C LEU A 31 4.18 10.18 5.74
N ARG A 32 5.12 11.15 5.83
CA ARG A 32 6.21 11.14 6.83
C ARG A 32 5.69 11.17 8.26
N LYS A 33 4.59 11.89 8.48
CA LYS A 33 3.89 11.97 9.78
C LYS A 33 2.93 10.80 10.03
N MET A 34 2.81 9.85 9.09
CA MET A 34 1.86 8.73 9.17
C MET A 34 0.41 9.18 9.40
N SER A 35 0.06 10.35 8.85
CA SER A 35 -1.24 10.98 8.99
C SER A 35 -2.06 10.72 7.73
N PHE A 36 -2.98 9.77 7.82
CA PHE A 36 -3.87 9.35 6.74
C PHE A 36 -5.29 9.83 7.02
N SER A 37 -5.92 10.50 6.05
CA SER A 37 -7.26 11.08 6.20
C SER A 37 -8.09 10.98 4.92
N GLY A 38 -7.56 10.34 3.89
CA GLY A 38 -8.21 10.07 2.62
C GLY A 38 -8.91 8.72 2.62
N ILE A 39 -9.41 8.35 1.44
CA ILE A 39 -10.03 7.04 1.21
C ILE A 39 -8.90 6.00 1.14
N PRO A 40 -8.88 4.98 2.00
CA PRO A 40 -7.81 3.99 2.00
C PRO A 40 -7.93 3.06 0.79
N VAL A 41 -6.81 2.84 0.09
CA VAL A 41 -6.71 1.88 -1.01
C VAL A 41 -5.57 0.92 -0.72
N LEU A 42 -5.90 -0.37 -0.59
CA LEU A 42 -4.90 -1.43 -0.41
C LEU A 42 -4.59 -2.10 -1.75
N PHE A 43 -3.34 -2.02 -2.18
CA PHE A 43 -2.83 -2.74 -3.34
C PHE A 43 -2.17 -4.05 -2.89
N ILE A 44 -2.65 -5.16 -3.45
CA ILE A 44 -2.04 -6.48 -3.31
C ILE A 44 -1.35 -6.81 -4.64
N PRO A 45 -0.01 -6.97 -4.66
CA PRO A 45 0.68 -7.35 -5.88
C PRO A 45 0.26 -8.76 -6.32
N GLY A 46 0.25 -8.99 -7.64
CA GLY A 46 0.06 -10.33 -8.19
C GLY A 46 1.29 -11.23 -7.98
N ASN A 47 1.25 -12.44 -8.55
CA ASN A 47 2.35 -13.41 -8.45
C ASN A 47 3.69 -12.82 -8.90
N SER A 48 4.72 -12.90 -8.04
CA SER A 48 6.04 -12.28 -8.26
C SER A 48 5.97 -10.77 -8.60
N GLY A 49 4.84 -10.14 -8.28
CA GLY A 49 4.60 -8.74 -8.47
C GLY A 49 5.25 -7.92 -7.36
N SER A 50 5.81 -6.78 -7.72
CA SER A 50 6.38 -5.89 -6.70
C SER A 50 5.30 -4.99 -6.12
N TYR A 51 5.29 -4.85 -4.79
CA TYR A 51 4.53 -3.83 -4.05
C TYR A 51 4.75 -2.41 -4.60
N LYS A 52 5.87 -2.16 -5.32
CA LYS A 52 6.20 -0.88 -5.97
C LYS A 52 5.33 -0.57 -7.19
N GLN A 53 4.60 -1.54 -7.74
CA GLN A 53 3.69 -1.33 -8.87
C GLN A 53 2.55 -0.36 -8.55
N VAL A 54 2.16 -0.24 -7.27
CA VAL A 54 1.14 0.71 -6.80
C VAL A 54 1.45 2.17 -7.19
N ARG A 55 2.73 2.52 -7.41
CA ARG A 55 3.17 3.89 -7.66
C ARG A 55 2.49 4.51 -8.87
N SER A 56 2.36 3.76 -9.97
CA SER A 56 1.74 4.28 -11.20
C SER A 56 0.23 4.51 -10.99
N LEU A 57 -0.44 3.58 -10.32
CA LEU A 57 -1.87 3.70 -9.98
C LEU A 57 -2.13 4.91 -9.09
N ALA A 58 -1.37 5.04 -7.99
CA ALA A 58 -1.53 6.14 -7.05
C ALA A 58 -1.25 7.51 -7.69
N SER A 59 -0.22 7.58 -8.53
CA SER A 59 0.14 8.82 -9.23
C SER A 59 -0.90 9.23 -10.28
N VAL A 60 -1.50 8.26 -10.99
CA VAL A 60 -2.62 8.54 -11.92
C VAL A 60 -3.86 8.98 -11.15
N SER A 61 -4.22 8.29 -10.07
CA SER A 61 -5.38 8.64 -9.24
C SER A 61 -5.25 10.03 -8.62
N LEU A 62 -4.05 10.39 -8.14
CA LEU A 62 -3.78 11.73 -7.62
C LEU A 62 -3.98 12.80 -8.71
N ARG A 63 -3.39 12.61 -9.90
CA ARG A 63 -3.55 13.57 -11.00
C ARG A 63 -5.01 13.70 -11.43
N LYS A 64 -5.76 12.59 -11.47
CA LYS A 64 -7.20 12.60 -11.80
C LYS A 64 -8.01 13.34 -10.73
N ALA A 65 -7.74 13.10 -9.45
CA ALA A 65 -8.42 13.79 -8.35
C ALA A 65 -8.15 15.31 -8.38
N ILE A 66 -6.89 15.71 -8.61
CA ILE A 66 -6.52 17.13 -8.77
C ILE A 66 -7.23 17.74 -9.99
N GLY A 67 -7.15 17.11 -11.15
CA GLY A 67 -7.77 17.64 -12.39
C GLY A 67 -9.29 17.74 -12.29
N ALA A 68 -9.94 16.80 -11.61
CA ALA A 68 -11.39 16.80 -11.37
C ALA A 68 -11.82 17.70 -10.20
N HIS A 69 -10.89 18.36 -9.50
CA HIS A 69 -11.17 19.14 -8.28
C HIS A 69 -11.94 18.32 -7.24
N ALA A 70 -11.59 17.04 -7.11
CA ALA A 70 -12.26 16.13 -6.20
C ALA A 70 -12.10 16.63 -4.74
N PRO A 71 -13.16 16.64 -3.93
CA PRO A 71 -13.09 17.05 -2.52
C PRO A 71 -12.43 15.99 -1.63
N TYR A 72 -11.94 14.90 -2.22
CA TYR A 72 -11.32 13.77 -1.54
C TYR A 72 -9.99 13.39 -2.21
N HIS A 73 -9.17 12.65 -1.47
CA HIS A 73 -7.95 12.03 -1.97
C HIS A 73 -7.90 10.56 -1.53
N PHE A 74 -6.98 9.82 -2.13
CA PHE A 74 -6.74 8.41 -1.80
C PHE A 74 -5.43 8.26 -1.05
N ASP A 75 -5.47 7.50 0.03
CA ASP A 75 -4.27 7.06 0.75
C ASP A 75 -3.92 5.65 0.28
N TYR A 76 -2.85 5.55 -0.51
CA TYR A 76 -2.44 4.29 -1.11
C TYR A 76 -1.51 3.51 -0.19
N PHE A 77 -1.91 2.28 0.09
CA PHE A 77 -1.16 1.26 0.81
C PHE A 77 -0.82 0.11 -0.13
N SER A 78 0.27 -0.59 0.16
CA SER A 78 0.73 -1.73 -0.62
C SER A 78 1.42 -2.73 0.27
N VAL A 79 1.12 -4.01 0.07
CA VAL A 79 1.75 -5.12 0.81
C VAL A 79 2.89 -5.68 -0.01
N ASP A 80 4.04 -5.86 0.63
CA ASP A 80 5.11 -6.71 0.13
C ASP A 80 4.90 -8.12 0.67
N LEU A 81 4.62 -9.05 -0.26
CA LEU A 81 4.40 -10.46 0.03
C LEU A 81 5.70 -11.28 -0.05
N ASN A 82 6.85 -10.61 -0.21
CA ASN A 82 8.18 -11.23 -0.22
C ASN A 82 8.30 -12.36 -1.26
N ASP A 83 7.81 -12.10 -2.48
CA ASP A 83 7.81 -13.02 -3.62
C ASP A 83 7.15 -14.40 -3.36
N GLU A 84 6.32 -14.52 -2.32
CA GLU A 84 5.51 -15.72 -2.14
C GLU A 84 4.57 -15.91 -3.33
N TYR A 85 4.55 -17.12 -3.88
CA TYR A 85 3.64 -17.50 -4.95
C TYR A 85 2.20 -17.21 -4.52
N SER A 86 1.61 -16.14 -5.05
CA SER A 86 0.26 -15.68 -4.68
C SER A 86 -0.84 -16.69 -5.02
N ALA A 87 -0.48 -17.82 -5.66
CA ALA A 87 -1.38 -18.85 -6.14
C ALA A 87 -1.67 -19.98 -5.13
N LEU A 88 -0.89 -20.16 -4.05
CA LEU A 88 -1.04 -21.32 -3.15
C LEU A 88 -0.79 -20.95 -1.68
N PHE A 89 -1.74 -20.28 -1.03
CA PHE A 89 -1.83 -20.38 0.42
C PHE A 89 -2.40 -21.77 0.75
N GLY A 90 -1.55 -22.75 1.06
CA GLY A 90 -1.94 -24.13 1.39
C GLY A 90 -2.82 -24.29 2.64
N GLY A 91 -3.13 -23.21 3.37
CA GLY A 91 -4.04 -23.21 4.51
C GLY A 91 -5.53 -23.25 4.17
N VAL A 92 -5.90 -23.07 2.89
CA VAL A 92 -7.30 -23.21 2.40
C VAL A 92 -7.58 -24.54 1.70
N LEU A 93 -6.59 -25.41 1.56
CA LEU A 93 -6.78 -26.80 1.14
C LEU A 93 -6.78 -27.70 2.39
N LYS A 94 -7.96 -27.83 3.01
CA LYS A 94 -8.29 -28.96 3.89
C LYS A 94 -8.95 -30.05 3.06
#